data_AF-A0A3M1HSQ5-F1
#
_entry.id   AF-A0A3M1HSQ5-F1
#
_cell.length_a   1.000
_cell.length_b   1.000
_cell.length_c   1.000
_cell.angle_alpha   90.00
_cell.angle_beta   90.00
_cell.angle_gamma   90.00
#
_symmetry.space_group_name_H-M   'P 1'
#
loop_
_entity.id
_entity.type
_entity.pdbx_description
1 polymer ?
#
loop_
_entity_poly.entity_id
_entity_poly.type
_entity_poly.pdbx_seq_one_letter_code
_entity_poly.pdbx_strand_id
1 'polypeptide(L)'
;MAVRTFDVYTYGGGDLLWEVFNAAAAYMGGGDYLTLIRLFGVLALFWVVVELGVRKTLNWHWFAMFALLYLVFFVPKTNVRIHDRLHPASNRVVANVPFGMAAPAWLFSFLGTEITQALEALFSVPGDLRYDKHGMVFGSRMLAELREARFEDPLLRRNLFEYMRQCVFWNVAYGFYSYRDLYYSQDLLNLVFSTTRNSGIRGMFYDTGNGRAFKTCAQAAAALRPAIQKEVRDRLIPEWAARLFGHETNDPLAQKAMLLSALPAGFAFFTGAAQGA
;
A
#
# COMPACT_ATOMS: atom_id res chain seq x y z
N MET A 1 -19.60 -16.91 -31.86
CA MET A 1 -18.23 -17.18 -31.39
C MET A 1 -18.21 -17.02 -29.87
N ALA A 2 -17.54 -17.91 -29.13
CA ALA A 2 -17.39 -17.72 -27.69
C ALA A 2 -16.49 -16.50 -27.43
N VAL A 3 -16.99 -15.50 -26.72
CA VAL A 3 -16.22 -14.30 -26.38
C VAL A 3 -15.20 -14.68 -25.31
N ARG A 4 -13.92 -14.79 -25.68
CA ARG A 4 -12.85 -15.00 -24.70
C ARG A 4 -12.79 -13.80 -23.77
N THR A 5 -12.65 -14.08 -22.48
CA THR A 5 -12.42 -13.07 -21.44
C THR A 5 -10.96 -13.17 -21.00
N PHE A 6 -10.29 -12.02 -20.89
CA PHE A 6 -8.90 -11.91 -20.44
C PHE A 6 -8.85 -11.22 -19.08
N ASP A 7 -8.20 -11.86 -18.11
CA ASP A 7 -8.03 -11.33 -16.75
C ASP A 7 -6.76 -10.46 -16.66
N VAL A 8 -6.95 -9.15 -16.47
CA VAL A 8 -5.88 -8.15 -16.36
C VAL A 8 -5.75 -7.74 -14.89
N TYR A 9 -4.62 -8.09 -14.29
CA TYR A 9 -4.29 -7.75 -12.91
C TYR A 9 -3.61 -6.38 -12.82
N THR A 10 -3.98 -5.58 -11.81
CA THR A 10 -3.32 -4.32 -11.46
C THR A 10 -3.18 -4.18 -9.94
N TYR A 11 -2.27 -3.31 -9.53
CA TYR A 11 -1.97 -2.99 -8.14
C TYR A 11 -2.28 -1.50 -7.90
N GLY A 12 -3.58 -1.18 -7.84
CA GLY A 12 -4.09 0.19 -7.91
C GLY A 12 -4.42 0.64 -9.34
N GLY A 13 -5.22 1.71 -9.45
CA GLY A 13 -5.57 2.33 -10.73
C GLY A 13 -6.57 1.55 -11.57
N GLY A 14 -7.31 0.59 -11.00
CA GLY A 14 -8.33 -0.20 -11.72
C GLY A 14 -9.37 0.65 -12.47
N ASP A 15 -9.80 1.77 -11.88
CA ASP A 15 -10.74 2.70 -12.52
C ASP A 15 -10.14 3.40 -13.76
N LEU A 16 -8.86 3.79 -13.73
CA LEU A 16 -8.17 4.38 -14.89
C LEU A 16 -8.01 3.35 -16.02
N LEU A 17 -7.66 2.11 -15.69
CA LEU A 17 -7.62 1.02 -16.68
C LEU A 17 -9.00 0.77 -17.29
N TRP A 18 -10.07 0.82 -16.47
CA TRP A 18 -11.44 0.71 -16.95
C TRP A 18 -11.81 1.84 -17.91
N GLU A 19 -11.47 3.09 -17.60
CA GLU A 19 -11.67 4.24 -18.49
C GLU A 19 -10.92 4.08 -19.81
N VAL A 20 -9.64 3.68 -19.78
CA VAL A 20 -8.81 3.47 -20.98
C VAL A 20 -9.37 2.38 -21.88
N PHE A 21 -9.70 1.20 -21.33
CA PHE A 21 -10.28 0.12 -22.13
C PHE A 21 -11.67 0.47 -22.67
N ASN A 22 -12.50 1.17 -21.89
CA ASN A 22 -13.83 1.59 -22.30
C ASN A 22 -13.78 2.66 -23.40
N ALA A 23 -12.89 3.65 -23.27
CA ALA A 23 -12.64 4.66 -24.32
C ALA A 23 -12.13 4.02 -25.62
N ALA A 24 -11.21 3.06 -25.52
CA ALA A 24 -10.68 2.36 -26.69
C ALA A 24 -11.73 1.45 -27.37
N ALA A 25 -12.62 0.81 -26.59
CA ALA A 25 -13.76 0.07 -27.11
C ALA A 25 -14.79 1.00 -27.81
N ALA A 26 -15.11 2.15 -27.19
CA ALA A 26 -16.00 3.15 -27.76
C ALA A 26 -15.45 3.74 -29.08
N TYR A 27 -14.16 4.09 -29.12
CA TYR A 27 -13.52 4.63 -30.32
C TYR A 27 -13.57 3.65 -31.50
N MET A 28 -13.29 2.36 -31.27
CA MET A 28 -13.39 1.34 -32.34
C MET A 28 -14.82 0.92 -32.68
N GLY A 29 -15.81 1.26 -31.86
CA GLY A 29 -17.24 1.15 -32.20
C GLY A 29 -17.77 2.32 -33.03
N GLY A 30 -17.04 3.45 -33.08
CA GLY A 30 -17.46 4.67 -33.77
C GLY A 30 -17.34 4.61 -35.29
N GLY A 31 -18.16 5.41 -35.98
CA GLY A 31 -18.10 5.58 -37.45
C GLY A 31 -16.78 6.18 -37.95
N ASP A 32 -16.08 6.93 -37.10
CA ASP A 32 -14.78 7.54 -37.40
C ASP A 32 -13.70 6.48 -37.62
N TYR A 33 -13.72 5.40 -36.85
CA TYR A 33 -12.80 4.27 -37.03
C TYR A 33 -12.99 3.58 -38.39
N LEU A 34 -14.25 3.37 -38.81
CA LEU A 34 -14.57 2.84 -40.15
C LEU A 34 -14.13 3.81 -41.27
N THR A 35 -14.26 5.12 -41.04
CA THR A 35 -13.80 6.16 -41.98
C THR A 35 -12.29 6.15 -42.11
N LEU A 36 -11.56 6.00 -40.99
CA LEU A 36 -10.12 5.87 -40.94
C LEU A 36 -9.64 4.63 -41.70
N ILE A 37 -10.26 3.46 -41.49
CA ILE A 37 -9.97 2.22 -42.24
C ILE A 37 -10.20 2.41 -43.73
N ARG A 38 -11.28 3.09 -44.15
CA ARG A 38 -11.55 3.38 -45.57
C ARG A 38 -10.45 4.26 -46.18
N LEU A 39 -10.00 5.28 -45.47
CA LEU A 39 -8.87 6.13 -45.88
C LEU A 39 -7.58 5.32 -46.07
N PHE A 40 -7.21 4.50 -45.07
CA PHE A 40 -6.06 3.60 -45.19
C PHE A 40 -6.22 2.57 -46.31
N GLY A 41 -7.43 2.07 -46.56
CA GLY A 41 -7.73 1.16 -47.67
C GLY A 41 -7.49 1.81 -49.05
N VAL A 42 -7.88 3.08 -49.22
CA VAL A 42 -7.60 3.83 -50.46
C VAL A 42 -6.10 4.08 -50.64
N LEU A 43 -5.39 4.45 -49.57
CA LEU A 43 -3.93 4.62 -49.61
C LEU A 43 -3.20 3.31 -49.90
N ALA A 44 -3.65 2.18 -49.34
CA ALA A 44 -3.10 0.87 -49.62
C ALA A 44 -3.34 0.42 -51.07
N LEU A 45 -4.53 0.71 -51.62
CA LEU A 45 -4.83 0.44 -53.03
C LEU A 45 -4.00 1.32 -53.98
N PHE A 46 -3.79 2.59 -53.64
CA PHE A 46 -2.88 3.48 -54.37
C PHE A 46 -1.43 2.95 -54.35
N TRP A 47 -0.96 2.48 -53.19
CA TRP A 47 0.36 1.85 -53.07
C TRP A 47 0.52 0.63 -53.98
N VAL A 48 -0.49 -0.27 -54.00
CA VAL A 48 -0.50 -1.46 -54.87
C VAL A 48 -0.41 -1.07 -56.36
N VAL A 49 -1.11 -0.01 -56.80
CA VAL A 49 -1.02 0.48 -58.18
C VAL A 49 0.39 1.00 -58.51
N VAL A 50 1.03 1.73 -57.59
CA VAL A 50 2.41 2.23 -57.77
C VAL A 50 3.41 1.07 -57.82
N GLU A 51 3.29 0.08 -56.94
CA GLU A 51 4.17 -1.09 -56.93
C GLU A 51 4.05 -1.89 -58.25
N LEU A 52 2.83 -2.10 -58.74
CA LEU A 52 2.57 -2.77 -60.02
C LEU A 52 3.20 -2.00 -61.21
N GLY A 53 3.10 -0.67 -61.21
CA GLY A 53 3.67 0.19 -62.25
C GLY A 53 5.20 0.22 -62.26
N VAL A 54 5.84 0.26 -61.09
CA VAL A 54 7.30 0.38 -60.95
C VAL A 54 8.02 -0.97 -61.03
N ARG A 55 7.52 -2.00 -60.34
CA ARG A 55 8.22 -3.28 -60.17
C ARG A 55 7.68 -4.40 -61.07
N LYS A 56 6.54 -4.20 -61.74
CA LYS A 56 5.80 -5.20 -62.55
C LYS A 56 5.54 -6.55 -61.85
N THR A 57 5.72 -6.59 -60.53
CA THR A 57 5.63 -7.76 -59.66
C THR A 57 4.98 -7.27 -58.37
N LEU A 58 4.00 -8.03 -57.87
CA LEU A 58 3.26 -7.68 -56.66
C LEU A 58 3.76 -8.57 -55.51
N ASN A 59 4.30 -7.97 -54.45
CA ASN A 59 4.68 -8.75 -53.27
C ASN A 59 3.46 -9.07 -52.38
N TRP A 60 2.57 -9.92 -52.90
CA TRP A 60 1.35 -10.39 -52.23
C TRP A 60 1.58 -10.83 -50.79
N HIS A 61 2.71 -11.49 -50.50
CA HIS A 61 3.03 -12.00 -49.16
C HIS A 61 3.10 -10.87 -48.11
N TRP A 62 3.64 -9.71 -48.48
CA TRP A 62 3.73 -8.55 -47.58
C TRP A 62 2.32 -7.99 -47.29
N PHE A 63 1.52 -7.77 -48.34
CA PHE A 63 0.14 -7.29 -48.19
C PHE A 63 -0.73 -8.27 -47.39
N ALA A 64 -0.62 -9.57 -47.68
CA ALA A 64 -1.34 -10.63 -46.97
C ALA A 64 -0.94 -10.72 -45.49
N MET A 65 0.35 -10.56 -45.17
CA MET A 65 0.84 -10.52 -43.78
C MET A 65 0.28 -9.32 -43.01
N PHE A 66 0.28 -8.12 -43.62
CA PHE A 66 -0.31 -6.93 -43.00
C PHE A 66 -1.83 -7.04 -42.82
N ALA A 67 -2.54 -7.54 -43.82
CA ALA A 67 -3.97 -7.82 -43.73
C ALA A 67 -4.27 -8.85 -42.63
N LEU A 68 -3.51 -9.95 -42.56
CA LEU A 68 -3.65 -10.97 -41.52
C LEU A 68 -3.41 -10.38 -40.12
N LEU A 69 -2.35 -9.59 -39.93
CA LEU A 69 -2.05 -8.95 -38.65
C LEU A 69 -3.19 -8.04 -38.20
N TYR A 70 -3.72 -7.22 -39.11
CA TYR A 70 -4.88 -6.36 -38.85
C TYR A 70 -6.13 -7.19 -38.47
N LEU A 71 -6.43 -8.24 -39.23
CA LEU A 71 -7.55 -9.15 -38.98
C LEU A 71 -7.44 -9.87 -37.63
N VAL A 72 -6.22 -10.20 -37.17
CA VAL A 72 -6.01 -10.88 -35.88
C VAL A 72 -6.03 -9.90 -34.69
N PHE A 73 -5.47 -8.70 -34.84
CA PHE A 73 -5.34 -7.75 -33.72
C PHE A 73 -6.57 -6.86 -33.50
N PHE A 74 -7.21 -6.37 -34.57
CA PHE A 74 -8.19 -5.28 -34.45
C PHE A 74 -9.65 -5.71 -34.62
N VAL A 75 -9.89 -6.76 -35.41
CA VAL A 75 -11.24 -7.27 -35.72
C VAL A 75 -11.87 -8.08 -34.58
N PRO A 76 -11.23 -9.14 -34.04
CA PRO A 76 -11.81 -9.90 -32.94
C PRO A 76 -11.93 -9.04 -31.68
N LYS A 77 -13.16 -8.96 -31.17
CA LYS A 77 -13.47 -8.29 -29.91
C LYS A 77 -13.56 -9.33 -28.80
N THR A 78 -12.99 -8.99 -27.65
CA THR A 78 -12.89 -9.83 -26.45
C THR A 78 -13.28 -9.02 -25.22
N ASN A 79 -13.63 -9.70 -24.13
CA ASN A 79 -13.91 -9.03 -22.88
C ASN A 79 -12.63 -8.94 -22.05
N VAL A 80 -12.44 -7.85 -21.32
CA VAL A 80 -11.34 -7.69 -20.35
C VAL A 80 -11.95 -7.59 -18.96
N ARG A 81 -11.51 -8.45 -18.05
CA ARG A 81 -11.85 -8.40 -16.63
C ARG A 81 -10.68 -7.81 -15.87
N ILE A 82 -10.90 -6.65 -15.26
CA ILE A 82 -9.87 -5.94 -14.50
C ILE A 82 -9.98 -6.39 -13.05
N HIS A 83 -8.87 -6.85 -12.49
CA HIS A 83 -8.73 -7.20 -11.08
C HIS A 83 -7.70 -6.27 -10.43
N ASP A 84 -8.18 -5.30 -9.65
CA ASP A 84 -7.33 -4.46 -8.80
C ASP A 84 -7.17 -5.15 -7.44
N ARG A 85 -5.92 -5.53 -7.10
CA ARG A 85 -5.61 -6.22 -5.85
C ARG A 85 -5.65 -5.29 -4.63
N LEU A 86 -5.43 -3.98 -4.81
CA LEU A 86 -5.47 -3.00 -3.71
C LEU A 86 -6.90 -2.54 -3.42
N HIS A 87 -7.75 -2.46 -4.45
CA HIS A 87 -9.14 -2.00 -4.32
C HIS A 87 -10.12 -3.01 -4.93
N PRO A 88 -10.51 -4.09 -4.22
CA PRO A 88 -11.42 -5.11 -4.76
C PRO A 88 -12.79 -4.55 -5.24
N ALA A 89 -13.18 -3.37 -4.76
CA ALA A 89 -14.38 -2.66 -5.18
C ALA A 89 -14.31 -2.06 -6.61
N SER A 90 -13.12 -1.83 -7.17
CA SER A 90 -12.95 -1.34 -8.55
C SER A 90 -12.84 -2.45 -9.60
N ASN A 91 -13.09 -3.71 -9.21
CA ASN A 91 -13.11 -4.86 -10.11
C ASN A 91 -14.28 -4.77 -11.11
N ARG A 92 -13.96 -4.49 -12.38
CA ARG A 92 -14.93 -4.24 -13.46
C ARG A 92 -14.64 -5.09 -14.70
N VAL A 93 -15.66 -5.31 -15.52
CA VAL A 93 -15.52 -5.95 -16.84
C VAL A 93 -15.78 -4.91 -17.93
N VAL A 94 -14.88 -4.83 -18.92
CA VAL A 94 -15.06 -4.03 -20.13
C VAL A 94 -15.32 -4.97 -21.30
N ALA A 95 -16.42 -4.73 -22.01
CA ALA A 95 -16.79 -5.48 -23.20
C ALA A 95 -16.22 -4.83 -24.48
N ASN A 96 -16.17 -5.61 -25.56
CA ASN A 96 -15.80 -5.16 -26.91
C ASN A 96 -14.37 -4.61 -27.07
N VAL A 97 -13.43 -5.00 -26.19
CA VAL A 97 -12.02 -4.62 -26.30
C VAL A 97 -11.36 -5.40 -27.46
N PRO A 98 -10.64 -4.76 -28.38
CA PRO A 98 -9.87 -5.43 -29.42
C PRO A 98 -8.80 -6.38 -28.85
N PHE A 99 -8.68 -7.57 -29.45
CA PHE A 99 -7.70 -8.59 -29.04
C PHE A 99 -6.27 -8.05 -28.93
N GLY A 100 -5.85 -7.17 -29.86
CA GLY A 100 -4.53 -6.58 -29.90
C GLY A 100 -4.17 -5.66 -28.73
N MET A 101 -5.15 -5.22 -27.93
CA MET A 101 -4.91 -4.54 -26.65
C MET A 101 -5.12 -5.50 -25.46
N ALA A 102 -6.13 -6.37 -25.53
CA ALA A 102 -6.43 -7.32 -24.45
C ALA A 102 -5.31 -8.35 -24.23
N ALA A 103 -4.72 -8.91 -25.30
CA ALA A 103 -3.73 -9.98 -25.19
C ALA A 103 -2.37 -9.51 -24.65
N PRO A 104 -1.78 -8.37 -25.07
CA PRO A 104 -0.58 -7.83 -24.43
C PRO A 104 -0.83 -7.43 -22.98
N ALA A 105 -1.98 -6.79 -22.68
CA ALA A 105 -2.32 -6.39 -21.32
C ALA A 105 -2.40 -7.60 -20.37
N TRP A 106 -3.08 -8.67 -20.79
CA TRP A 106 -3.11 -9.95 -20.06
C TRP A 106 -1.70 -10.50 -19.84
N LEU A 107 -0.86 -10.58 -20.89
CA LEU A 107 0.48 -11.15 -20.80
C LEU A 107 1.37 -10.38 -19.83
N PHE A 108 1.41 -9.04 -19.93
CA PHE A 108 2.22 -8.21 -19.05
C PHE A 108 1.71 -8.22 -17.60
N SER A 109 0.39 -8.15 -17.38
CA SER A 109 -0.18 -8.25 -16.04
C SER A 109 0.06 -9.62 -15.40
N PHE A 110 -0.05 -10.72 -16.17
CA PHE A 110 0.25 -12.07 -15.68
C PHE A 110 1.74 -12.19 -15.30
N LEU A 111 2.65 -11.85 -16.20
CA LEU A 111 4.10 -11.91 -15.93
C LEU A 111 4.51 -11.02 -14.76
N GLY A 112 3.98 -9.79 -14.67
CA GLY A 112 4.24 -8.90 -13.53
C GLY A 112 3.72 -9.49 -12.22
N THR A 113 2.55 -10.12 -12.22
CA THR A 113 1.94 -10.76 -11.05
C THR A 113 2.75 -11.96 -10.55
N GLU A 114 3.30 -12.77 -11.46
CA GLU A 114 4.18 -13.90 -11.11
C GLU A 114 5.55 -13.42 -10.60
N ILE A 115 6.14 -12.41 -11.24
CA ILE A 115 7.41 -11.80 -10.79
C ILE A 115 7.26 -11.19 -9.40
N THR A 116 6.18 -10.44 -9.14
CA THR A 116 5.91 -9.87 -7.82
C THR A 116 5.74 -10.96 -6.76
N GLN A 117 4.98 -12.03 -7.03
CA GLN A 117 4.85 -13.15 -6.10
C GLN A 117 6.19 -13.86 -5.82
N ALA A 118 7.03 -14.04 -6.84
CA ALA A 118 8.36 -14.63 -6.67
C ALA A 118 9.29 -13.73 -5.83
N LEU A 119 9.26 -12.41 -6.06
CA LEU A 119 10.02 -11.45 -5.26
C LEU A 119 9.51 -11.39 -3.81
N GLU A 120 8.20 -11.44 -3.57
CA GLU A 120 7.60 -11.51 -2.23
C GLU A 120 7.89 -12.83 -1.50
N ALA A 121 8.19 -13.92 -2.21
CA ALA A 121 8.65 -15.16 -1.60
C ALA A 121 10.15 -15.12 -1.24
N LEU A 122 10.94 -14.33 -1.96
CA LEU A 122 12.39 -14.18 -1.76
C LEU A 122 12.74 -13.12 -0.70
N PHE A 123 12.02 -12.00 -0.69
CA PHE A 123 12.12 -10.99 0.36
C PHE A 123 11.18 -11.38 1.50
N SER A 124 11.75 -11.69 2.69
CA SER A 124 11.03 -12.03 3.92
C SER A 124 10.29 -10.85 4.56
N VAL A 125 9.63 -10.04 3.73
CA VAL A 125 8.65 -9.05 4.15
C VAL A 125 7.49 -9.80 4.79
N PRO A 126 7.13 -9.52 6.06
CA PRO A 126 6.02 -10.22 6.71
C PRO A 126 4.72 -10.10 5.91
N GLY A 127 3.83 -11.08 6.05
CA GLY A 127 2.63 -11.23 5.21
C GLY A 127 1.68 -10.03 5.16
N ASP A 128 1.82 -9.06 6.06
CA ASP A 128 1.02 -7.83 6.17
C ASP A 128 1.79 -6.55 5.79
N LEU A 129 2.99 -6.68 5.22
CA LEU A 129 3.72 -5.60 4.54
C LEU A 129 3.92 -5.89 3.03
N ARG A 130 3.31 -6.98 2.52
CA ARG A 130 3.43 -7.40 1.12
C ARG A 130 2.90 -6.32 0.15
N TYR A 131 3.56 -6.24 -1.00
CA TYR A 131 3.22 -5.32 -2.07
C TYR A 131 1.82 -5.61 -2.62
N ASP A 132 1.43 -6.88 -2.69
CA ASP A 132 0.15 -7.32 -3.25
C ASP A 132 -1.09 -6.85 -2.48
N LYS A 133 -0.95 -6.61 -1.17
CA LYS A 133 -2.02 -6.10 -0.30
C LYS A 133 -2.04 -4.57 -0.16
N HIS A 134 -0.88 -3.94 0.07
CA HIS A 134 -0.81 -2.54 0.53
C HIS A 134 0.02 -1.62 -0.39
N GLY A 135 0.63 -2.16 -1.44
CA GLY A 135 1.37 -1.41 -2.46
C GLY A 135 2.70 -0.80 -2.00
N MET A 136 3.37 -0.12 -2.94
CA MET A 136 4.77 0.34 -2.82
C MET A 136 5.07 1.31 -1.66
N VAL A 137 4.06 2.05 -1.18
CA VAL A 137 4.28 3.21 -0.29
C VAL A 137 3.83 2.92 1.15
N PHE A 138 3.34 1.71 1.43
CA PHE A 138 2.84 1.37 2.76
C PHE A 138 3.92 1.47 3.85
N GLY A 139 5.10 0.86 3.62
CA GLY A 139 6.19 0.86 4.59
C GLY A 139 6.72 2.27 4.92
N SER A 140 6.82 3.17 3.94
CA SER A 140 7.27 4.54 4.17
C SER A 140 6.20 5.42 4.82
N ARG A 141 4.92 5.23 4.49
CA ARG A 141 3.78 5.90 5.17
C ARG A 141 3.68 5.46 6.64
N MET A 142 3.76 4.16 6.91
CA MET A 142 3.75 3.64 8.28
C MET A 142 4.93 4.17 9.11
N LEU A 143 6.14 4.23 8.53
CA LEU A 143 7.30 4.81 9.21
C LEU A 143 7.18 6.32 9.44
N ALA A 144 6.52 7.06 8.54
CA ALA A 144 6.24 8.49 8.73
C ALA A 144 5.24 8.71 9.87
N GLU A 145 4.11 7.99 9.88
CA GLU A 145 3.10 8.08 10.93
C GLU A 145 3.67 7.69 12.32
N LEU A 146 4.51 6.64 12.38
CA LEU A 146 5.23 6.25 13.61
C LEU A 146 6.21 7.33 14.12
N ARG A 147 6.76 8.17 13.24
CA ARG A 147 7.64 9.31 13.63
C ARG A 147 6.85 10.53 14.07
N GLU A 148 5.63 10.70 13.56
CA GLU A 148 4.73 11.80 13.92
C GLU A 148 3.83 11.49 15.14
N ALA A 149 3.93 10.27 15.67
CA ALA A 149 3.30 9.78 16.88
C ALA A 149 3.34 10.78 18.06
N ARG A 150 2.18 11.30 18.45
CA ARG A 150 2.02 12.24 19.58
C ARG A 150 0.78 11.88 20.39
N PHE A 151 0.91 11.90 21.71
CA PHE A 151 -0.23 11.88 22.62
C PHE A 151 -1.06 13.15 22.44
N GLU A 152 -2.36 12.97 22.22
CA GLU A 152 -3.34 14.05 22.10
C GLU A 152 -3.69 14.65 23.47
N ASP A 153 -3.74 13.82 24.53
CA ASP A 153 -4.17 14.30 25.85
C ASP A 153 -3.12 15.29 26.44
N PRO A 154 -3.46 16.57 26.61
CA PRO A 154 -2.54 17.56 27.16
C PRO A 154 -2.20 17.30 28.63
N LEU A 155 -3.06 16.59 29.38
CA LEU A 155 -2.79 16.16 30.76
C LEU A 155 -1.79 14.99 30.76
N LEU A 156 -2.02 13.95 29.96
CA LEU A 156 -1.06 12.83 29.87
C LEU A 156 0.29 13.33 29.37
N ARG A 157 0.32 14.14 28.30
CA ARG A 157 1.56 14.70 27.75
C ARG A 157 2.32 15.51 28.80
N ARG A 158 1.63 16.37 29.56
CA ARG A 158 2.25 17.16 30.66
C ARG A 158 2.83 16.26 31.75
N ASN A 159 2.06 15.28 32.22
CA ASN A 159 2.50 14.35 33.25
C ASN A 159 3.66 13.46 32.78
N LEU A 160 3.68 13.06 31.51
CA LEU A 160 4.76 12.28 30.92
C LEU A 160 6.05 13.09 30.80
N PHE A 161 5.99 14.36 30.37
CA PHE A 161 7.16 15.24 30.33
C PHE A 161 7.74 15.48 31.74
N GLU A 162 6.90 15.71 32.74
CA GLU A 162 7.35 15.85 34.13
C GLU A 162 7.95 14.54 34.69
N TYR A 163 7.39 13.39 34.35
CA TYR A 163 7.95 12.08 34.70
C TYR A 163 9.33 11.86 34.07
N MET A 164 9.49 12.17 32.78
CA MET A 164 10.78 12.09 32.10
C MET A 164 11.83 12.98 32.77
N ARG A 165 11.45 14.20 33.15
CA ARG A 165 12.33 15.18 33.80
C ARG A 165 12.70 14.85 35.25
N GLN A 166 11.71 14.46 36.06
CA GLN A 166 11.89 14.30 37.51
C GLN A 166 12.22 12.86 37.94
N CYS A 167 11.79 11.87 37.15
CA CYS A 167 12.04 10.46 37.46
C CYS A 167 13.09 9.87 36.53
N VAL A 168 12.90 9.89 35.21
CA VAL A 168 13.76 9.16 34.27
C VAL A 168 15.18 9.73 34.21
N PHE A 169 15.34 11.04 33.99
CA PHE A 169 16.65 11.70 33.97
C PHE A 169 17.47 11.43 35.25
N TRP A 170 16.82 11.55 36.41
CA TRP A 170 17.48 11.31 37.70
C TRP A 170 17.70 9.83 38.02
N ASN A 171 16.89 8.91 37.52
CA ASN A 171 17.18 7.48 37.63
C ASN A 171 18.45 7.11 36.85
N VAL A 172 18.66 7.69 35.65
CA VAL A 172 19.91 7.53 34.90
C VAL A 172 21.09 8.14 35.63
N ALA A 173 20.96 9.39 36.09
CA ALA A 173 22.04 10.09 36.80
C ALA A 173 22.48 9.40 38.11
N TYR A 174 21.58 8.67 38.77
CA TYR A 174 21.86 7.90 39.98
C TYR A 174 22.09 6.40 39.73
N GLY A 175 22.17 5.95 38.47
CA GLY A 175 22.59 4.59 38.13
C GLY A 175 21.54 3.47 38.32
N PHE A 176 20.25 3.79 38.44
CA PHE A 176 19.17 2.78 38.48
C PHE A 176 19.01 2.04 37.13
N TYR A 177 19.43 2.69 36.04
CA TYR A 177 19.63 2.12 34.71
C TYR A 177 20.52 3.08 33.89
N SER A 178 21.32 2.55 32.98
CA SER A 178 22.26 3.33 32.17
C SER A 178 21.67 3.72 30.80
N TYR A 179 22.29 4.67 30.11
CA TYR A 179 21.98 4.98 28.71
C TYR A 179 22.13 3.75 27.79
N ARG A 180 23.04 2.83 28.12
CA ARG A 180 23.21 1.55 27.40
C ARG A 180 22.00 0.64 27.60
N ASP A 181 21.42 0.61 28.80
CA ASP A 181 20.20 -0.15 29.07
C ASP A 181 18.99 0.43 28.34
N LEU A 182 18.87 1.76 28.22
CA LEU A 182 17.82 2.37 27.39
C LEU A 182 17.98 2.03 25.90
N TYR A 183 19.21 2.00 25.40
CA TYR A 183 19.48 1.77 23.97
C TYR A 183 19.32 0.30 23.55
N TYR A 184 19.70 -0.65 24.41
CA TYR A 184 19.66 -2.09 24.10
C TYR A 184 18.51 -2.85 24.79
N SER A 185 17.60 -2.20 25.52
CA SER A 185 16.45 -2.88 26.10
C SER A 185 15.48 -3.36 25.03
N GLN A 186 15.12 -4.65 25.09
CA GLN A 186 14.03 -5.23 24.30
C GLN A 186 12.65 -4.69 24.73
N ASP A 187 12.54 -4.14 25.94
CA ASP A 187 11.31 -3.55 26.46
C ASP A 187 11.62 -2.26 27.26
N LEU A 188 11.62 -1.13 26.55
CA LEU A 188 11.84 0.19 27.13
C LEU A 188 10.70 0.59 28.09
N LEU A 189 9.46 0.18 27.81
CA LEU A 189 8.30 0.53 28.64
C LEU A 189 8.39 -0.13 30.01
N ASN A 190 8.72 -1.41 30.09
CA ASN A 190 8.92 -2.08 31.37
C ASN A 190 10.21 -1.63 32.08
N LEU A 191 11.28 -1.27 31.36
CA LEU A 191 12.47 -0.66 31.97
C LEU A 191 12.14 0.66 32.68
N VAL A 192 11.47 1.58 31.96
CA VAL A 192 11.24 2.96 32.39
C VAL A 192 10.07 3.08 33.39
N PHE A 193 9.01 2.28 33.23
CA PHE A 193 7.81 2.31 34.08
C PHE A 193 7.75 1.18 35.12
N SER A 194 8.86 0.46 35.39
CA SER A 194 8.91 -0.52 36.47
C SER A 194 8.78 0.14 37.84
N THR A 195 7.82 -0.33 38.65
CA THR A 195 7.63 0.13 40.04
C THR A 195 8.75 -0.28 40.98
N THR A 196 9.58 -1.28 40.63
CA THR A 196 10.72 -1.74 41.46
C THR A 196 12.03 -1.04 41.13
N ARG A 197 12.22 -0.55 39.90
CA ARG A 197 13.41 0.24 39.51
C ARG A 197 13.28 1.74 39.75
N ASN A 198 12.05 2.25 39.91
CA ASN A 198 11.80 3.65 40.20
C ASN A 198 11.90 3.93 41.71
N SER A 199 12.58 5.02 42.08
CA SER A 199 12.67 5.44 43.48
C SER A 199 11.29 5.69 44.10
N GLY A 200 11.03 5.08 45.24
CA GLY A 200 9.84 5.35 46.06
C GLY A 200 9.93 6.66 46.88
N ILE A 201 11.09 7.32 46.88
CA ILE A 201 11.35 8.54 47.68
C ILE A 201 11.24 9.80 46.81
N ARG A 202 11.76 9.74 45.57
CA ARG A 202 11.58 10.83 44.59
C ARG A 202 10.17 10.82 44.04
N GLY A 203 9.71 11.97 43.56
CA GLY A 203 8.38 12.12 43.01
C GLY A 203 8.26 13.33 42.11
N MET A 204 7.07 13.48 41.54
CA MET A 204 6.68 14.54 40.64
C MET A 204 5.31 15.09 41.04
N PHE A 205 5.00 16.31 40.60
CA PHE A 205 3.65 16.83 40.67
C PHE A 205 2.83 16.25 39.51
N TYR A 206 1.97 15.29 39.83
CA TYR A 206 1.02 14.70 38.90
C TYR A 206 -0.25 15.56 38.85
N ASP A 207 -0.56 16.07 37.67
CA ASP A 207 -1.70 16.93 37.41
C ASP A 207 -2.94 16.08 37.08
N THR A 208 -4.01 16.25 37.85
CA THR A 208 -5.27 15.49 37.71
C THR A 208 -6.34 16.28 36.96
N GLY A 209 -6.00 17.41 36.35
CA GLY A 209 -6.97 18.33 35.73
C GLY A 209 -7.64 19.28 36.74
N ASN A 210 -7.96 18.77 37.94
CA ASN A 210 -8.53 19.56 39.04
C ASN A 210 -7.48 20.05 40.06
N GLY A 211 -6.19 19.81 39.81
CA GLY A 211 -5.10 20.22 40.70
C GLY A 211 -3.84 19.36 40.52
N ARG A 212 -2.77 19.71 41.22
CA ARG A 212 -1.49 18.97 41.22
C ARG A 212 -1.30 18.24 42.54
N ALA A 213 -1.20 16.92 42.48
CA ALA A 213 -0.88 16.07 43.63
C ALA A 213 0.56 15.57 43.52
N PHE A 214 1.29 15.56 44.63
CA PHE A 214 2.60 14.90 44.67
C PHE A 214 2.41 13.37 44.58
N LYS A 215 3.13 12.72 43.65
CA LYS A 215 3.22 11.25 43.55
C LYS A 215 4.67 10.83 43.47
N THR A 216 5.03 9.74 44.15
CA THR A 216 6.38 9.17 44.02
C THR A 216 6.62 8.64 42.61
N CYS A 217 7.87 8.49 42.17
CA CYS A 217 8.16 8.01 40.82
C CYS A 217 7.58 6.61 40.55
N ALA A 218 7.60 5.73 41.57
CA ALA A 218 6.92 4.43 41.48
C ALA A 218 5.39 4.56 41.33
N GLN A 219 4.74 5.47 42.08
CA GLN A 219 3.29 5.72 41.96
C GLN A 219 2.90 6.40 40.64
N ALA A 220 3.73 7.33 40.16
CA ALA A 220 3.58 7.99 38.88
C ALA A 220 3.73 6.98 37.73
N ALA A 221 4.71 6.07 37.80
CA ALA A 221 4.89 5.00 36.83
C ALA A 221 3.67 4.06 36.78
N ALA A 222 3.16 3.66 37.94
CA ALA A 222 1.97 2.82 38.06
C ALA A 222 0.70 3.49 37.51
N ALA A 223 0.59 4.82 37.59
CA ALA A 223 -0.55 5.59 37.04
C ALA A 223 -0.40 5.92 35.55
N LEU A 224 0.82 6.22 35.08
CA LEU A 224 1.09 6.60 33.69
C LEU A 224 1.02 5.40 32.74
N ARG A 225 1.52 4.22 33.12
CA ARG A 225 1.51 3.03 32.27
C ARG A 225 0.10 2.65 31.75
N PRO A 226 -0.95 2.52 32.59
CA PRO A 226 -2.29 2.23 32.09
C PRO A 226 -2.91 3.41 31.33
N ALA A 227 -2.56 4.67 31.66
CA ALA A 227 -3.06 5.83 30.92
C ALA A 227 -2.50 5.89 29.49
N ILE A 228 -1.20 5.64 29.31
CA ILE A 228 -0.54 5.49 28.00
C ILE A 228 -1.18 4.33 27.22
N GLN A 229 -1.34 3.16 27.85
CA GLN A 229 -1.96 1.99 27.21
C GLN A 229 -3.42 2.23 26.80
N LYS A 230 -4.15 3.08 27.53
CA LYS A 230 -5.51 3.49 27.19
C LYS A 230 -5.53 4.44 26.00
N GLU A 231 -4.75 5.51 26.03
CA GLU A 231 -4.71 6.50 24.94
C GLU A 231 -4.23 5.88 23.61
N VAL A 232 -3.21 5.01 23.67
CA VAL A 232 -2.75 4.23 22.52
C VAL A 232 -3.87 3.35 21.94
N ARG A 233 -4.64 2.66 22.80
CA ARG A 233 -5.70 1.73 22.39
C ARG A 233 -6.95 2.44 21.83
N ASP A 234 -7.31 3.56 22.45
CA ASP A 234 -8.62 4.20 22.29
C ASP A 234 -8.58 5.38 21.29
N ARG A 235 -7.41 5.97 21.03
CA ARG A 235 -7.22 7.07 20.06
C ARG A 235 -6.15 6.79 19.02
N LEU A 236 -4.92 6.57 19.48
CA LEU A 236 -3.74 6.53 18.62
C LEU A 236 -3.81 5.41 17.56
N ILE A 237 -4.18 4.19 17.98
CA ILE A 237 -4.37 3.05 17.08
C ILE A 237 -5.54 3.29 16.10
N PRO A 238 -6.76 3.67 16.52
CA PRO A 238 -7.84 4.04 15.59
C PRO A 238 -7.47 5.12 14.57
N GLU A 239 -6.79 6.19 14.97
CA GLU A 239 -6.40 7.28 14.08
C GLU A 239 -5.37 6.85 13.04
N TRP A 240 -4.32 6.13 13.44
CA TRP A 240 -3.34 5.58 12.51
C TRP A 240 -3.97 4.53 11.58
N ALA A 241 -4.88 3.72 12.10
CA ALA A 241 -5.60 2.73 11.32
C ALA A 241 -6.45 3.39 10.23
N ALA A 242 -7.15 4.48 10.56
CA ALA A 242 -7.91 5.28 9.59
C ALA A 242 -7.01 5.99 8.57
N ARG A 243 -5.87 6.55 8.99
CA ARG A 243 -4.91 7.23 8.09
C ARG A 243 -4.22 6.26 7.12
N LEU A 244 -3.89 5.05 7.57
CA LEU A 244 -3.19 4.05 6.77
C LEU A 244 -4.15 3.23 5.89
N PHE A 245 -5.24 2.71 6.46
CA PHE A 245 -6.15 1.76 5.79
C PHE A 245 -7.51 2.34 5.39
N GLY A 246 -7.77 3.63 5.64
CA GLY A 246 -9.03 4.30 5.25
C GLY A 246 -9.30 4.37 3.74
N HIS A 247 -8.34 3.99 2.91
CA HIS A 247 -8.49 3.83 1.46
C HIS A 247 -8.92 2.40 1.05
N GLU A 248 -8.60 1.39 1.86
CA GLU A 248 -8.94 -0.02 1.60
C GLU A 248 -10.34 -0.38 2.13
N THR A 249 -10.70 0.14 3.31
CA THR A 249 -11.99 -0.16 3.95
C THR A 249 -12.49 0.99 4.82
N ASN A 250 -13.82 1.16 4.86
CA ASN A 250 -14.50 2.14 5.71
C ASN A 250 -14.86 1.58 7.11
N ASP A 251 -14.59 0.29 7.39
CA ASP A 251 -14.87 -0.31 8.70
C ASP A 251 -13.69 -0.10 9.68
N PRO A 252 -13.86 0.72 10.74
CA PRO A 252 -12.79 1.02 11.69
C PRO A 252 -12.30 -0.20 12.47
N LEU A 253 -13.12 -1.25 12.58
CA LEU A 253 -12.75 -2.49 13.28
C LEU A 253 -11.81 -3.35 12.41
N ALA A 254 -12.06 -3.38 11.08
CA ALA A 254 -11.17 -4.01 10.11
C ALA A 254 -9.82 -3.28 9.99
N GLN A 255 -9.84 -1.94 9.87
CA GLN A 255 -8.62 -1.11 9.84
C GLN A 255 -7.75 -1.37 11.09
N LYS A 256 -8.37 -1.44 12.27
CA LYS A 256 -7.66 -1.70 13.54
C LYS A 256 -7.06 -3.11 13.60
N ALA A 257 -7.73 -4.12 13.05
CA ALA A 257 -7.20 -5.47 12.95
C ALA A 257 -5.96 -5.53 12.04
N MET A 258 -6.05 -4.90 10.85
CA MET A 258 -4.94 -4.79 9.88
C MET A 258 -3.72 -4.07 10.49
N LEU A 259 -3.94 -2.94 11.18
CA LEU A 259 -2.84 -2.24 11.84
C LEU A 259 -2.17 -3.08 12.92
N LEU A 260 -2.95 -3.81 13.73
CA LEU A 260 -2.43 -4.62 14.82
C LEU A 260 -1.66 -5.87 14.35
N SER A 261 -1.95 -6.41 13.17
CA SER A 261 -1.18 -7.51 12.59
C SER A 261 0.07 -7.01 11.85
N ALA A 262 -0.02 -5.85 11.18
CA ALA A 262 1.13 -5.22 10.52
C ALA A 262 2.16 -4.62 11.50
N LEU A 263 1.75 -4.13 12.68
CA LEU A 263 2.66 -3.40 13.59
C LEU A 263 3.87 -4.22 14.09
N PRO A 264 3.71 -5.45 14.62
CA PRO A 264 4.82 -6.23 15.16
C PRO A 264 5.80 -6.65 14.05
N ALA A 265 5.23 -7.06 12.92
CA ALA A 265 5.91 -7.38 11.68
C ALA A 265 6.78 -6.20 11.18
N GLY A 266 6.16 -5.03 11.01
CA GLY A 266 6.84 -3.82 10.58
C GLY A 266 7.92 -3.37 11.55
N PHE A 267 7.62 -3.36 12.85
CA PHE A 267 8.59 -2.97 13.88
C PHE A 267 9.80 -3.91 13.90
N ALA A 268 9.60 -5.23 13.83
CA ALA A 268 10.70 -6.20 13.78
C ALA A 268 11.57 -6.06 12.51
N PHE A 269 10.94 -5.74 11.37
CA PHE A 269 11.63 -5.47 10.11
C PHE A 269 12.47 -4.18 10.17
N PHE A 270 11.89 -3.07 10.65
CA PHE A 270 12.57 -1.77 10.70
C PHE A 270 13.61 -1.63 11.81
N THR A 271 13.48 -2.37 12.91
CA THR A 271 14.46 -2.36 14.03
C THR A 271 15.56 -3.42 13.90
N GLY A 272 15.46 -4.31 12.91
CA GLY A 272 16.39 -5.44 12.75
C GLY A 272 16.24 -6.54 13.80
N ALA A 273 15.24 -6.46 14.69
CA ALA A 273 14.99 -7.44 15.75
C ALA A 273 14.69 -8.85 15.21
N ALA A 274 14.33 -8.98 13.93
CA ALA A 274 14.16 -10.24 13.22
C ALA A 274 15.47 -11.02 12.94
N GLN A 275 16.66 -10.49 13.24
CA GLN A 275 17.95 -11.20 13.09
C GLN A 275 18.41 -11.96 14.36
N GLY A 276 17.50 -12.21 15.31
CA GLY A 276 17.84 -12.69 16.66
C GLY A 276 16.99 -13.85 17.21
N ALA A 277 16.42 -14.68 16.34
CA ALA A 277 15.71 -15.92 16.70
C ALA A 277 16.01 -17.03 15.68
#